data_AF-A0A7K6YNJ7-F1
#
_entry.id   AF-A0A7K6YNJ7-F1
#
_cell.length_a   1.000
_cell.length_b   1.000
_cell.length_c   1.000
_cell.angle_alpha   90.00
_cell.angle_beta   90.00
_cell.angle_gamma   90.00
#
_symmetry.space_group_name_H-M   'P 1'
#
loop_
_entity.id
_entity.type
_entity.pdbx_description
1 polymer ?
#
loop_
_entity_poly.entity_id
_entity_poly.type
_entity_poly.pdbx_seq_one_letter_code
_entity_poly.pdbx_strand_id
1 'polypeptide(L)'
;SFALKCLISLSTVILLGLIVMYHAREIQLFMVDNGADDWRIAMTYERIFFIALELIVCAIHPIPGQYLFTWTARLAFTYAASLADADVDIILSIPMFLRLYLIGRVMLLHSKLFTDASSRSIGALNKINFNTRFVMKTLMTICPGTVLLVFSISSWIIAAWTVRVCERYHDKQEVTSNFLGAMWLISITFLSIGYGDMVPHTYCGKGVCLLTGIMGAGCTALVVAVVARKLELTKAEKHVHNFMMDTQ
;
A
#
# COMPACT_ATOMS: atom_id res chain seq x y z
N SER A 1 25.57 7.36 1.93
CA SER A 1 25.91 8.61 2.66
C SER A 1 25.42 8.50 4.09
N PHE A 2 26.32 8.71 5.07
CA PHE A 2 26.00 8.63 6.50
C PHE A 2 24.99 9.70 6.94
N ALA A 3 25.09 10.92 6.39
CA ALA A 3 24.19 12.02 6.68
C ALA A 3 22.72 11.70 6.34
N LEU A 4 22.48 11.02 5.22
CA LEU A 4 21.14 10.64 4.79
C LEU A 4 20.53 9.58 5.73
N LYS A 5 21.32 8.63 6.22
CA LYS A 5 20.88 7.64 7.21
C LYS A 5 20.53 8.29 8.56
N CYS A 6 21.32 9.27 8.98
CA CYS A 6 21.04 10.05 10.19
C CYS A 6 19.74 10.84 10.05
N LEU A 7 19.51 11.48 8.88
CA LEU A 7 18.29 12.22 8.61
C LEU A 7 17.06 11.30 8.60
N ILE A 8 17.16 10.11 7.99
CA ILE A 8 16.11 9.09 8.04
C ILE A 8 15.82 8.73 9.49
N SER A 9 16.85 8.42 10.29
CA SER A 9 16.67 8.03 11.70
C SER A 9 16.07 9.14 12.56
N LEU A 10 16.46 10.39 12.33
CA LEU A 10 15.85 11.53 13.00
C LEU A 10 14.36 11.66 12.63
N SER A 11 14.05 11.53 11.33
CA SER A 11 12.66 11.61 10.85
C SER A 11 11.78 10.48 11.38
N THR A 12 12.33 9.29 11.59
CA THR A 12 11.58 8.15 12.14
C THR A 12 11.30 8.32 13.62
N VAL A 13 12.24 8.85 14.39
CA VAL A 13 12.01 9.21 15.81
C VAL A 13 10.91 10.25 15.92
N ILE A 14 10.94 11.30 15.09
CA ILE A 14 9.87 12.31 15.05
C ILE A 14 8.53 11.66 14.69
N LEU A 15 8.49 10.81 13.67
CA LEU A 15 7.28 10.10 13.26
C LEU A 15 6.70 9.23 14.39
N LEU A 16 7.53 8.47 15.10
CA LEU A 16 7.09 7.65 16.23
C LEU A 16 6.50 8.50 17.35
N GLY A 17 7.14 9.65 17.66
CA GLY A 17 6.59 10.62 18.61
C GLY A 17 5.22 11.15 18.20
N LEU A 18 5.03 11.45 16.91
CA LEU A 18 3.75 11.88 16.36
C LEU A 18 2.67 10.78 16.42
N ILE A 19 3.01 9.51 16.18
CA ILE A 19 2.08 8.37 16.29
C ILE A 19 1.64 8.19 17.74
N VAL A 20 2.57 8.27 18.69
CA VAL A 20 2.24 8.21 20.13
C VAL A 20 1.32 9.36 20.52
N MET A 21 1.63 10.59 20.10
CA MET A 21 0.79 11.76 20.35
C MET A 21 -0.60 11.60 19.72
N TYR A 22 -0.69 11.04 18.52
CA TYR A 22 -1.96 10.74 17.85
C TYR A 22 -2.82 9.80 18.69
N HIS A 23 -2.28 8.67 19.15
CA HIS A 23 -3.04 7.75 19.99
C HIS A 23 -3.36 8.32 21.38
N ALA A 24 -2.51 9.19 21.93
CA ALA A 24 -2.82 9.92 23.16
C ALA A 24 -4.05 10.83 22.96
N ARG A 25 -4.15 11.53 21.83
CA ARG A 25 -5.34 12.34 21.48
C ARG A 25 -6.57 11.49 21.21
N GLU A 26 -6.41 10.35 20.56
CA GLU A 26 -7.50 9.40 20.33
C GLU A 26 -8.08 8.88 21.66
N ILE A 27 -7.22 8.54 22.62
CA ILE A 27 -7.63 8.12 23.98
C ILE A 27 -8.33 9.27 24.71
N GLN A 28 -7.80 10.50 24.62
CA GLN A 28 -8.44 11.67 25.21
C GLN A 28 -9.85 11.93 24.65
N LEU A 29 -10.02 11.80 23.33
CA LEU A 29 -11.33 11.92 22.70
C LEU A 29 -12.30 10.84 23.22
N PHE A 30 -11.84 9.59 23.31
CA PHE A 30 -12.65 8.51 23.87
C PHE A 30 -13.06 8.76 25.33
N MET A 31 -12.15 9.29 26.15
CA MET A 31 -12.45 9.65 27.54
C MET A 31 -13.52 10.74 27.64
N VAL A 32 -13.40 11.79 26.82
CA VAL A 32 -14.37 12.90 26.78
C VAL A 32 -15.74 12.42 26.30
N ASP A 33 -15.79 11.60 25.25
CA ASP A 33 -17.05 11.08 24.69
C ASP A 33 -17.80 10.16 25.69
N ASN A 34 -17.08 9.48 26.58
CA ASN A 34 -17.65 8.56 27.57
C ASN A 34 -17.72 9.14 29.00
N GLY A 35 -17.24 10.37 29.23
CA GLY A 35 -17.17 10.98 30.56
C GLY A 35 -16.30 10.19 31.55
N ALA A 36 -15.24 9.53 31.07
CA ALA A 36 -14.35 8.72 31.89
C ALA A 36 -13.08 9.52 32.28
N ASP A 37 -12.76 9.55 33.58
CA ASP A 37 -11.60 10.29 34.09
C ASP A 37 -10.29 9.47 34.06
N ASP A 38 -10.36 8.14 34.03
CA ASP A 38 -9.19 7.25 34.04
C ASP A 38 -8.91 6.65 32.65
N TRP A 39 -7.76 7.00 32.08
CA TRP A 39 -7.31 6.54 30.76
C TRP A 39 -7.11 5.03 30.68
N ARG A 40 -6.90 4.36 31.81
CA ARG A 40 -6.73 2.90 31.87
C ARG A 40 -7.98 2.17 31.38
N ILE A 41 -9.16 2.76 31.59
CA ILE A 41 -10.44 2.21 31.15
C ILE A 41 -10.53 2.21 29.62
N ALA A 42 -9.93 3.20 28.96
CA ALA A 42 -9.87 3.31 27.50
C ALA A 42 -8.80 2.39 26.86
N MET A 43 -7.87 1.87 27.65
CA MET A 43 -6.70 1.13 27.17
C MET A 43 -6.92 -0.38 27.24
N THR A 44 -7.50 -0.94 26.18
CA THR A 44 -7.69 -2.40 26.04
C THR A 44 -6.41 -3.10 25.56
N TYR A 45 -6.24 -4.39 25.89
CA TYR A 45 -5.10 -5.18 25.41
C TYR A 45 -5.00 -5.22 23.88
N GLU A 46 -6.15 -5.29 23.19
CA GLU A 46 -6.23 -5.23 21.74
C GLU A 46 -5.69 -3.90 21.19
N ARG A 47 -6.08 -2.77 21.80
CA ARG A 47 -5.59 -1.44 21.41
C ARG A 47 -4.09 -1.32 21.63
N ILE A 48 -3.58 -1.76 22.79
CA ILE A 48 -2.14 -1.76 23.08
C ILE A 48 -1.38 -2.58 22.03
N PHE A 49 -1.89 -3.77 21.69
CA PHE A 49 -1.26 -4.64 20.70
C PHE A 49 -1.16 -3.96 19.33
N PHE A 50 -2.24 -3.34 18.84
CA PHE A 50 -2.22 -2.64 17.56
C PHE A 50 -1.31 -1.40 17.58
N ILE A 51 -1.29 -0.61 18.65
CA ILE A 51 -0.37 0.52 18.81
C ILE A 51 1.09 0.03 18.80
N ALA A 52 1.39 -1.06 19.51
CA ALA A 52 2.74 -1.63 19.55
C ALA A 52 3.18 -2.13 18.17
N LEU A 53 2.29 -2.84 17.46
CA LEU A 53 2.56 -3.30 16.09
C LEU A 53 2.83 -2.11 15.16
N GLU A 54 2.01 -1.06 15.26
CA GLU A 54 2.16 0.16 14.47
C GLU A 54 3.52 0.83 14.69
N LEU A 55 3.93 0.97 15.96
CA LEU A 55 5.23 1.52 16.33
C LEU A 55 6.38 0.64 15.82
N ILE A 56 6.29 -0.69 15.93
CA ILE A 56 7.31 -1.62 15.42
C ILE A 56 7.47 -1.44 13.90
N VAL A 57 6.36 -1.46 13.16
CA VAL A 57 6.35 -1.25 11.71
C VAL A 57 6.97 0.09 11.33
N CYS A 58 6.59 1.16 12.03
CA CYS A 58 7.12 2.50 11.77
C CYS A 58 8.56 2.68 12.25
N ALA A 59 9.05 1.85 13.18
CA ALA A 59 10.42 1.88 13.67
C ALA A 59 11.42 1.23 12.70
N ILE A 60 10.99 0.38 11.76
CA ILE A 60 11.91 -0.26 10.80
C ILE A 60 12.47 0.78 9.82
N HIS A 61 13.76 1.05 9.87
CA HIS A 61 14.50 1.92 8.95
C HIS A 61 15.98 1.55 8.91
N PRO A 62 16.72 1.92 7.85
CA PRO A 62 18.16 1.73 7.80
C PRO A 62 18.86 2.60 8.86
N ILE A 63 19.42 1.95 9.89
CA ILE A 63 20.13 2.58 11.00
C ILE A 63 21.50 3.07 10.51
N PRO A 64 21.99 4.25 10.96
CA PRO A 64 23.34 4.72 10.65
C PRO A 64 24.40 3.69 11.10
N GLY A 65 25.06 3.09 10.12
CA GLY A 65 26.08 2.06 10.29
C GLY A 65 26.43 1.42 8.95
N GLN A 66 27.48 0.60 8.92
CA GLN A 66 27.81 -0.27 7.79
C GLN A 66 27.62 -1.72 8.25
N TYR A 67 26.51 -2.31 7.84
CA TYR A 67 26.18 -3.70 8.15
C TYR A 67 26.09 -4.45 6.82
N LEU A 68 27.02 -5.36 6.60
CA LEU A 68 27.11 -6.17 5.40
C LEU A 68 26.54 -7.56 5.70
N PHE A 69 25.85 -8.13 4.72
CA PHE A 69 25.36 -9.50 4.75
C PHE A 69 25.67 -10.19 3.42
N THR A 70 26.16 -11.43 3.48
CA THR A 70 26.45 -12.24 2.30
C THR A 70 25.14 -12.74 1.68
N TRP A 71 24.74 -12.19 0.54
CA TRP A 71 23.50 -12.55 -0.15
C TRP A 71 23.76 -13.58 -1.25
N THR A 72 23.25 -14.80 -1.04
CA THR A 72 23.26 -15.88 -2.03
C THR A 72 22.01 -15.83 -2.94
N ALA A 73 22.19 -15.80 -4.25
CA ALA A 73 21.13 -15.97 -5.24
C ALA A 73 21.50 -17.06 -6.28
N ARG A 74 20.50 -17.57 -7.01
CA ARG A 74 20.71 -18.49 -8.15
C ARG A 74 20.26 -17.81 -9.44
N LEU A 75 21.13 -17.74 -10.43
CA LEU A 75 20.78 -17.18 -11.75
C LEU A 75 19.67 -17.99 -12.42
N ALA A 76 18.72 -17.32 -13.08
CA ALA A 76 17.49 -17.94 -13.60
C ALA A 76 17.70 -18.91 -14.78
N PHE A 77 18.89 -18.91 -15.41
CA PHE A 77 19.16 -19.74 -16.59
C PHE A 77 20.26 -20.78 -16.37
N THR A 78 21.37 -20.37 -15.74
CA THR A 78 22.52 -21.25 -15.50
C THR A 78 22.46 -21.99 -14.17
N TYR A 79 21.51 -21.63 -13.29
CA TYR A 79 21.40 -22.12 -11.91
C TYR A 79 22.69 -21.97 -11.06
N ALA A 80 23.65 -21.21 -11.56
CA ALA A 80 24.90 -20.93 -10.87
C ALA A 80 24.63 -20.12 -9.61
N ALA A 81 25.32 -20.47 -8.52
CA ALA A 81 25.30 -19.68 -7.31
C ALA A 81 26.03 -18.36 -7.55
N SER A 82 25.36 -17.26 -7.25
CA SER A 82 25.93 -15.91 -7.24
C SER A 82 25.93 -15.42 -5.79
N LEU A 83 27.12 -15.16 -5.26
CA LEU A 83 27.32 -14.56 -3.95
C LEU A 83 27.68 -13.09 -4.15
N ALA A 84 26.95 -12.21 -3.47
CA ALA A 84 27.27 -10.79 -3.42
C ALA A 84 27.13 -10.29 -1.99
N ASP A 85 28.08 -9.45 -1.55
CA ASP A 85 27.98 -8.75 -0.28
C ASP A 85 26.99 -7.59 -0.45
N ALA A 86 25.85 -7.69 0.20
CA ALA A 86 24.77 -6.71 0.12
C ALA A 86 24.64 -5.94 1.43
N ASP A 87 24.30 -4.66 1.31
CA ASP A 87 24.04 -3.82 2.47
C ASP A 87 22.71 -4.23 3.12
N VAL A 88 22.73 -4.50 4.42
CA VAL A 88 21.53 -4.82 5.20
C VAL A 88 20.48 -3.71 5.12
N ASP A 89 20.91 -2.47 4.86
CA ASP A 89 20.06 -1.31 4.61
C ASP A 89 18.99 -1.55 3.54
N ILE A 90 19.30 -2.38 2.53
CA ILE A 90 18.40 -2.71 1.43
C ILE A 90 17.18 -3.45 1.94
N ILE A 91 17.41 -4.49 2.74
CA ILE A 91 16.33 -5.30 3.30
C ILE A 91 15.50 -4.44 4.26
N LEU A 92 16.12 -3.57 5.07
CA LEU A 92 15.40 -2.64 5.94
C LEU A 92 14.69 -1.51 5.18
N SER A 93 15.06 -1.22 3.94
CA SER A 93 14.42 -0.17 3.15
C SER A 93 13.07 -0.59 2.56
N ILE A 94 12.87 -1.88 2.29
CA ILE A 94 11.62 -2.39 1.70
C ILE A 94 10.43 -2.22 2.66
N PRO A 95 10.51 -2.59 3.96
CA PRO A 95 9.45 -2.35 4.93
C PRO A 95 9.11 -0.87 5.15
N MET A 96 9.95 0.09 4.74
CA MET A 96 9.62 1.51 4.86
C MET A 96 8.39 1.88 4.03
N PHE A 97 8.08 1.18 2.93
CA PHE A 97 6.84 1.37 2.18
C PHE A 97 5.59 0.96 2.94
N LEU A 98 5.71 0.13 3.98
CA LEU A 98 4.56 -0.21 4.81
C LEU A 98 3.98 1.05 5.45
N ARG A 99 4.82 2.07 5.74
CA ARG A 99 4.39 3.38 6.27
C ARG A 99 3.39 4.13 5.38
N LEU A 100 3.22 3.74 4.11
CA LEU A 100 2.21 4.34 3.23
C LEU A 100 0.77 4.19 3.77
N TYR A 101 0.50 3.26 4.70
CA TYR A 101 -0.80 3.19 5.37
C TYR A 101 -1.17 4.52 6.08
N LEU A 102 -0.17 5.29 6.54
CA LEU A 102 -0.37 6.60 7.18
C LEU A 102 -1.01 7.61 6.23
N ILE A 103 -0.71 7.54 4.93
CA ILE A 103 -1.33 8.40 3.92
C ILE A 103 -2.83 8.13 3.88
N GLY A 104 -3.22 6.84 3.91
CA GLY A 104 -4.61 6.44 4.03
C GLY A 104 -5.27 7.03 5.28
N ARG A 105 -4.62 6.96 6.44
CA ARG A 105 -5.11 7.57 7.69
C ARG A 105 -5.29 9.09 7.58
N VAL A 106 -4.32 9.81 7.03
CA VAL A 106 -4.37 11.28 6.88
C VAL A 106 -5.47 11.69 5.90
N MET A 107 -5.61 10.96 4.78
CA MET A 107 -6.69 11.20 3.82
C MET A 107 -8.07 11.07 4.47
N LEU A 108 -8.24 10.10 5.37
CA LEU A 108 -9.49 9.91 6.12
C LEU A 108 -9.74 11.06 7.10
N LEU A 109 -8.71 11.48 7.83
CA LEU A 109 -8.83 12.52 8.85
C LEU A 109 -9.10 13.92 8.27
N HIS A 110 -8.64 14.20 7.05
CA HIS A 110 -8.81 15.51 6.41
C HIS A 110 -9.96 15.57 5.39
N SER A 111 -10.60 14.44 5.07
CA SER A 111 -11.71 14.43 4.13
C SER A 111 -12.95 15.06 4.77
N LYS A 112 -13.30 16.26 4.29
CA LYS A 112 -14.50 17.01 4.72
C LYS A 112 -15.78 16.18 4.67
N LEU A 113 -15.86 15.21 3.76
CA LEU A 113 -17.01 14.31 3.63
C LEU A 113 -17.24 13.44 4.88
N PHE A 114 -16.17 13.02 5.55
CA PHE A 114 -16.24 12.09 6.69
C PHE A 114 -16.08 12.76 8.06
N THR A 115 -15.58 14.00 8.07
CA THR A 115 -15.36 14.78 9.30
C THR A 115 -16.52 15.74 9.60
N ASP A 116 -17.43 15.95 8.65
CA ASP A 116 -18.54 16.88 8.83
C ASP A 116 -19.51 16.43 9.94
N ALA A 117 -20.03 17.40 10.71
CA ALA A 117 -20.91 17.12 11.83
C ALA A 117 -22.24 16.49 11.35
N SER A 118 -22.73 16.90 10.18
CA SER A 118 -23.96 16.36 9.60
C SER A 118 -23.81 14.89 9.22
N SER A 119 -22.69 14.52 8.57
CA SER A 119 -22.44 13.13 8.18
C SER A 119 -22.21 12.25 9.41
N ARG A 120 -21.49 12.74 10.42
CA ARG A 120 -21.30 12.04 11.70
C ARG A 120 -22.62 11.79 12.43
N SER A 121 -23.52 12.78 12.46
CA SER A 121 -24.85 12.62 13.06
C SER A 121 -25.69 11.56 12.33
N ILE A 122 -25.74 11.62 11.00
CA ILE A 122 -26.45 10.62 10.18
C ILE A 122 -25.86 9.22 10.38
N GLY A 123 -24.53 9.11 10.47
CA GLY A 123 -23.85 7.85 10.75
C GLY A 123 -24.21 7.27 12.12
N ALA A 124 -24.27 8.10 13.15
CA ALA A 124 -24.68 7.69 14.49
C ALA A 124 -26.14 7.18 14.52
N LEU A 125 -27.06 7.87 13.84
CA LEU A 125 -28.46 7.44 13.70
C LEU A 125 -28.60 6.07 13.03
N ASN A 126 -27.72 5.77 12.08
CA ASN A 126 -27.68 4.49 11.36
C ASN A 126 -26.75 3.45 12.02
N LYS A 127 -26.15 3.75 13.19
CA LYS A 127 -25.16 2.90 13.87
C LYS A 127 -23.98 2.50 12.98
N ILE A 128 -23.55 3.40 12.10
CA ILE A 128 -22.42 3.19 11.20
C ILE A 128 -21.18 3.88 11.79
N ASN A 129 -20.13 3.10 12.00
CA ASN A 129 -18.82 3.62 12.38
C ASN A 129 -18.03 4.04 11.13
N PHE A 130 -17.48 5.26 11.15
CA PHE A 130 -16.63 5.81 10.08
C PHE A 130 -15.24 5.15 10.09
N ASN A 131 -15.19 3.91 9.62
CA ASN A 131 -13.96 3.11 9.54
C ASN A 131 -13.26 3.29 8.18
N THR A 132 -11.96 2.99 8.13
CA THR A 132 -11.15 2.97 6.89
C THR A 132 -11.79 2.12 5.78
N ARG A 133 -12.37 0.97 6.14
CA ARG A 133 -13.10 0.07 5.22
C ARG A 133 -14.34 0.72 4.63
N PHE A 134 -15.09 1.50 5.41
CA PHE A 134 -16.27 2.22 4.93
C PHE A 134 -15.86 3.27 3.90
N VAL A 135 -14.83 4.05 4.20
CA VAL A 135 -14.36 5.08 3.27
C VAL A 135 -13.79 4.49 1.99
N MET A 136 -13.01 3.40 2.07
CA MET A 136 -12.50 2.75 0.86
C MET A 136 -13.65 2.28 -0.04
N LYS A 137 -14.74 1.74 0.55
CA LYS A 137 -15.96 1.40 -0.20
C LYS A 137 -16.60 2.65 -0.84
N THR A 138 -16.72 3.75 -0.08
CA THR A 138 -17.29 5.01 -0.60
C THR A 138 -16.48 5.55 -1.77
N LEU A 139 -15.15 5.56 -1.68
CA LEU A 139 -14.26 6.00 -2.77
C LEU A 139 -14.41 5.12 -4.02
N MET A 140 -14.46 3.79 -3.83
CA MET A 140 -14.72 2.84 -4.92
C MET A 140 -16.13 2.96 -5.53
N THR A 141 -17.09 3.55 -4.82
CA THR A 141 -18.42 3.83 -5.36
C THR A 141 -18.45 5.13 -6.16
N ILE A 142 -17.80 6.20 -5.68
CA ILE A 142 -17.83 7.53 -6.30
C ILE A 142 -17.00 7.57 -7.59
N CYS A 143 -15.70 7.26 -7.49
CA CYS A 143 -14.75 7.39 -8.60
C CYS A 143 -13.84 6.14 -8.73
N PRO A 144 -14.42 4.96 -9.01
CA PRO A 144 -13.67 3.70 -9.05
C PRO A 144 -12.48 3.73 -10.02
N GLY A 145 -12.66 4.31 -11.22
CA GLY A 145 -11.62 4.35 -12.24
C GLY A 145 -10.39 5.14 -11.79
N THR A 146 -10.59 6.32 -11.21
CA THR A 146 -9.49 7.16 -10.70
C THR A 146 -8.76 6.49 -9.55
N VAL A 147 -9.48 5.88 -8.60
CA VAL A 147 -8.89 5.17 -7.47
C VAL A 147 -8.05 3.98 -7.92
N LEU A 148 -8.57 3.16 -8.84
CA LEU A 148 -7.85 2.01 -9.39
C LEU A 148 -6.62 2.42 -10.21
N LEU A 149 -6.72 3.51 -10.98
CA LEU A 149 -5.60 4.04 -11.76
C LEU A 149 -4.47 4.54 -10.86
N VAL A 150 -4.80 5.36 -9.86
CA VAL A 150 -3.80 5.89 -8.90
C VAL A 150 -3.15 4.75 -8.13
N PHE A 151 -3.92 3.76 -7.69
CA PHE A 151 -3.40 2.56 -7.04
C PHE A 151 -2.47 1.75 -7.95
N SER A 152 -2.84 1.55 -9.22
CA SER A 152 -2.03 0.79 -10.17
C SER A 152 -0.69 1.48 -10.43
N ILE A 153 -0.70 2.76 -10.79
CA ILE A 153 0.53 3.51 -11.09
C ILE A 153 1.45 3.59 -9.87
N SER A 154 0.91 3.86 -8.69
CA SER A 154 1.72 3.91 -7.45
C SER A 154 2.32 2.54 -7.12
N SER A 155 1.55 1.46 -7.25
CA SER A 155 2.06 0.10 -7.03
C SER A 155 3.15 -0.28 -8.03
N TRP A 156 3.04 0.15 -9.30
CA TRP A 156 4.07 -0.09 -10.32
C TRP A 156 5.40 0.57 -9.95
N ILE A 157 5.37 1.85 -9.55
CA ILE A 157 6.57 2.59 -9.18
C ILE A 157 7.26 1.95 -7.96
N ILE A 158 6.49 1.57 -6.94
CA ILE A 158 7.01 0.95 -5.71
C ILE A 158 7.60 -0.44 -6.02
N ALA A 159 6.87 -1.28 -6.76
CA ALA A 159 7.33 -2.61 -7.11
C ALA A 159 8.58 -2.55 -8.01
N ALA A 160 8.64 -1.63 -8.99
CA ALA A 160 9.79 -1.47 -9.87
C ALA A 160 11.02 -1.02 -9.09
N TRP A 161 10.86 -0.07 -8.17
CA TRP A 161 11.94 0.34 -7.28
C TRP A 161 12.42 -0.82 -6.40
N THR A 162 11.48 -1.62 -5.87
CA THR A 162 11.81 -2.75 -4.98
C THR A 162 12.54 -3.87 -5.73
N VAL A 163 12.08 -4.26 -6.92
CA VAL A 163 12.79 -5.25 -7.76
C VAL A 163 14.18 -4.77 -8.11
N ARG A 164 14.31 -3.50 -8.54
CA ARG A 164 15.60 -2.91 -8.86
C ARG A 164 16.58 -3.01 -7.70
N VAL A 165 16.12 -2.67 -6.50
CA VAL A 165 16.94 -2.74 -5.28
C VAL A 165 17.32 -4.18 -4.96
N CYS A 166 16.42 -5.14 -5.18
CA CYS A 166 16.68 -6.55 -4.91
C CYS A 166 17.62 -7.21 -5.93
N GLU A 167 17.57 -6.82 -7.21
CA GLU A 167 18.42 -7.42 -8.25
C GLU A 167 19.76 -6.69 -8.44
N ARG A 168 19.94 -5.51 -7.83
CA ARG A 168 21.11 -4.61 -8.02
C ARG A 168 22.48 -5.30 -7.86
N TYR A 169 22.60 -6.26 -6.95
CA TYR A 169 23.87 -6.89 -6.61
C TYR A 169 24.14 -8.18 -7.41
N HIS A 170 23.12 -8.73 -8.08
CA HIS A 170 23.21 -10.01 -8.79
C HIS A 170 23.06 -9.87 -10.31
N ASP A 171 22.67 -8.69 -10.80
CA ASP A 171 22.57 -8.37 -12.23
C ASP A 171 23.88 -7.79 -12.78
N LYS A 172 24.71 -8.64 -13.40
CA LYS A 172 25.98 -8.25 -14.04
C LYS A 172 25.78 -7.55 -15.39
N GLN A 173 24.57 -7.59 -15.96
CA GLN A 173 24.28 -7.12 -17.31
C GLN A 173 23.49 -5.80 -17.31
N GLU A 174 23.22 -5.26 -16.12
CA GLU A 174 22.52 -4.00 -15.82
C GLU A 174 21.10 -3.84 -16.39
N VAL A 175 20.53 -4.86 -17.01
CA VAL A 175 19.23 -4.79 -17.70
C VAL A 175 18.07 -4.60 -16.71
N THR A 176 18.03 -5.38 -15.63
CA THR A 176 17.04 -5.26 -14.55
C THR A 176 17.43 -4.21 -13.51
N SER A 177 18.70 -3.81 -13.48
CA SER A 177 19.22 -2.74 -12.62
C SER A 177 18.76 -1.33 -13.05
N ASN A 178 18.35 -1.18 -14.32
CA ASN A 178 17.79 0.06 -14.85
C ASN A 178 16.33 0.24 -14.44
N PHE A 179 15.96 1.45 -14.00
CA PHE A 179 14.60 1.73 -13.54
C PHE A 179 13.54 1.48 -14.63
N LEU A 180 13.85 1.82 -15.89
CA LEU A 180 12.96 1.57 -17.03
C LEU A 180 12.79 0.07 -17.30
N GLY A 181 13.86 -0.73 -17.17
CA GLY A 181 13.79 -2.19 -17.29
C GLY A 181 12.97 -2.83 -16.17
N ALA A 182 13.13 -2.35 -14.93
CA ALA A 182 12.30 -2.79 -13.80
C ALA A 182 10.81 -2.38 -13.97
N MET A 183 10.54 -1.18 -14.50
CA MET A 183 9.16 -0.77 -14.82
C MET A 183 8.55 -1.64 -15.92
N TRP A 184 9.31 -1.96 -16.97
CA TRP A 184 8.90 -2.90 -18.02
C TRP A 184 8.52 -4.26 -17.41
N LEU A 185 9.43 -4.89 -16.65
CA LEU A 185 9.19 -6.17 -15.99
C LEU A 185 7.94 -6.15 -15.08
N ILE A 186 7.77 -5.09 -14.28
CA ILE A 186 6.62 -4.99 -13.36
C ILE A 186 5.31 -4.80 -14.12
N SER A 187 5.28 -3.94 -15.16
CA SER A 187 4.07 -3.72 -15.96
C SER A 187 3.60 -5.00 -16.67
N ILE A 188 4.51 -5.75 -17.30
CA ILE A 188 4.15 -7.02 -17.98
C ILE A 188 3.73 -8.10 -16.97
N THR A 189 4.30 -8.09 -15.77
CA THR A 189 3.95 -9.02 -14.69
C THR A 189 2.57 -8.68 -14.10
N PHE A 190 2.30 -7.39 -13.87
CA PHE A 190 1.02 -6.90 -13.34
C PHE A 190 -0.13 -7.18 -14.31
N LEU A 191 0.12 -7.03 -15.62
CA LEU A 191 -0.84 -7.35 -16.68
C LEU A 191 -0.90 -8.85 -16.99
N SER A 192 -0.16 -9.70 -16.28
CA SER A 192 -0.10 -11.16 -16.49
C SER A 192 0.28 -11.58 -17.91
N ILE A 193 1.11 -10.79 -18.61
CA ILE A 193 1.60 -11.10 -19.96
C ILE A 193 2.81 -12.04 -19.90
N GLY A 194 3.85 -11.64 -19.16
CA GLY A 194 5.03 -12.48 -18.88
C GLY A 194 5.80 -12.96 -20.11
N TYR A 195 6.34 -12.05 -20.94
CA TYR A 195 7.12 -12.40 -22.14
C TYR A 195 8.34 -13.30 -21.86
N GLY A 196 8.95 -13.20 -20.68
CA GLY A 196 10.12 -14.00 -20.29
C GLY A 196 11.46 -13.48 -20.83
N ASP A 197 11.47 -12.30 -21.43
CA ASP A 197 12.66 -11.55 -21.86
C ASP A 197 13.51 -11.07 -20.67
N MET A 198 12.87 -10.73 -19.56
CA MET A 198 13.51 -10.36 -18.29
C MET A 198 12.91 -11.14 -17.12
N VAL A 199 13.74 -11.69 -16.24
CA VAL A 199 13.31 -12.53 -15.10
C VAL A 199 14.15 -12.23 -13.86
N PRO A 200 13.55 -12.08 -12.67
CA PRO A 200 14.31 -11.87 -11.43
C PRO A 200 15.13 -13.10 -11.05
N HIS A 201 16.36 -12.89 -10.60
CA HIS A 201 17.26 -13.95 -10.15
C HIS A 201 17.19 -14.14 -8.63
N THR A 202 17.02 -13.06 -7.87
CA THR A 202 16.96 -13.12 -6.41
C THR A 202 15.62 -13.62 -5.88
N TYR A 203 15.64 -14.24 -4.70
CA TYR A 203 14.40 -14.63 -4.01
C TYR A 203 13.53 -13.42 -3.66
N CYS A 204 14.14 -12.27 -3.33
CA CYS A 204 13.39 -11.04 -3.12
C CYS A 204 12.67 -10.60 -4.40
N GLY A 205 13.37 -10.48 -5.53
CA GLY A 205 12.77 -10.07 -6.80
C GLY A 205 11.65 -11.00 -7.25
N LYS A 206 11.83 -12.31 -7.10
CA LYS A 206 10.77 -13.32 -7.33
C LYS A 206 9.55 -13.10 -6.44
N GLY A 207 9.78 -12.81 -5.15
CA GLY A 207 8.71 -12.47 -4.21
C GLY A 207 7.93 -11.22 -4.62
N VAL A 208 8.62 -10.17 -5.06
CA VAL A 208 7.98 -8.93 -5.53
C VAL A 208 7.17 -9.18 -6.81
N CYS A 209 7.70 -9.93 -7.77
CA CYS A 209 6.97 -10.30 -8.99
C CYS A 209 5.72 -11.14 -8.67
N LEU A 210 5.80 -12.09 -7.72
CA LEU A 210 4.65 -12.87 -7.27
C LEU A 210 3.55 -11.97 -6.66
N LEU A 211 3.93 -11.08 -5.74
CA LEU A 211 3.00 -10.13 -5.13
C LEU A 211 2.39 -9.19 -6.18
N THR A 212 3.18 -8.72 -7.15
CA THR A 212 2.73 -7.89 -8.27
C THR A 212 1.69 -8.61 -9.12
N GLY A 213 1.90 -9.90 -9.42
CA GLY A 213 0.93 -10.71 -10.18
C GLY A 213 -0.38 -10.89 -9.42
N ILE A 214 -0.34 -11.17 -8.11
CA ILE A 214 -1.54 -11.28 -7.26
C ILE A 214 -2.31 -9.94 -7.23
N MET A 215 -1.60 -8.84 -7.04
CA MET A 215 -2.20 -7.49 -7.05
C MET A 215 -2.81 -7.15 -8.41
N GLY A 216 -2.11 -7.49 -9.50
CA GLY A 216 -2.57 -7.27 -10.87
C GLY A 216 -3.86 -8.03 -11.17
N ALA A 217 -3.93 -9.32 -10.83
CA ALA A 217 -5.14 -10.13 -10.98
C ALA A 217 -6.32 -9.54 -10.19
N GLY A 218 -6.08 -9.11 -8.94
CA GLY A 218 -7.09 -8.44 -8.11
C GLY A 218 -7.57 -7.12 -8.72
N CYS A 219 -6.66 -6.31 -9.28
CA CYS A 219 -7.01 -5.06 -9.95
C CYS A 219 -7.83 -5.30 -11.22
N THR A 220 -7.44 -6.28 -12.04
CA THR A 220 -8.19 -6.66 -13.25
C THR A 220 -9.60 -7.12 -12.89
N ALA A 221 -9.76 -7.94 -11.85
CA ALA A 221 -11.09 -8.36 -11.38
C ALA A 221 -11.97 -7.17 -10.93
N LEU A 222 -11.38 -6.19 -10.23
CA LEU A 222 -12.08 -4.98 -9.82
C LEU A 222 -12.46 -4.10 -11.03
N VAL A 223 -11.57 -3.95 -12.01
CA VAL A 223 -11.86 -3.21 -13.25
C VAL A 223 -13.04 -3.85 -13.99
N VAL A 224 -13.05 -5.18 -14.14
CA VAL A 224 -14.17 -5.91 -14.77
C VAL A 224 -15.48 -5.65 -14.02
N ALA A 225 -15.48 -5.73 -12.68
CA ALA A 225 -16.66 -5.46 -11.87
C ALA A 225 -17.17 -4.01 -12.01
N VAL A 226 -16.26 -3.05 -12.10
CA VAL A 226 -16.59 -1.63 -12.30
C VAL A 226 -17.15 -1.39 -13.70
N VAL A 227 -16.53 -1.96 -14.73
CA VAL A 227 -16.98 -1.83 -16.11
C VAL A 227 -18.36 -2.46 -16.28
N ALA A 228 -18.58 -3.66 -15.74
CA ALA A 228 -19.90 -4.32 -15.78
C ALA A 228 -21.01 -3.45 -15.20
N ARG A 229 -20.79 -2.87 -14.01
CA ARG A 229 -21.75 -1.95 -13.37
C ARG A 229 -21.98 -0.65 -14.14
N LYS A 230 -20.99 -0.17 -14.90
CA LYS A 230 -21.11 1.06 -15.70
C LYS A 230 -21.76 0.81 -17.06
N LEU A 231 -21.73 -0.42 -17.54
CA LEU A 231 -22.44 -0.85 -18.75
C LEU A 231 -23.91 -1.24 -18.48
N GLU A 232 -24.30 -1.46 -17.22
CA GLU A 232 -25.70 -1.67 -16.87
C GLU A 232 -26.55 -0.43 -17.17
N LEU A 233 -27.50 -0.58 -18.09
CA LEU A 233 -28.50 0.43 -18.39
C LEU A 233 -29.27 0.82 -17.13
N THR A 234 -29.42 2.13 -16.93
CA THR A 234 -30.27 2.69 -15.90
C THR A 234 -31.74 2.31 -16.13
N LYS A 235 -32.57 2.44 -15.09
CA LYS A 235 -34.00 2.16 -15.20
C LYS A 235 -34.68 3.00 -16.30
N ALA A 236 -34.25 4.25 -16.48
CA ALA A 236 -34.77 5.13 -17.52
C ALA A 236 -34.33 4.69 -18.92
N GLU A 237 -33.04 4.36 -19.11
CA GLU A 237 -32.53 3.88 -20.39
C GLU A 237 -33.17 2.54 -20.80
N LYS A 238 -33.39 1.63 -19.83
CA LYS A 238 -34.13 0.37 -20.08
C LYS A 238 -35.55 0.63 -20.57
N HIS A 239 -36.23 1.63 -20.03
CA HIS A 239 -37.58 1.97 -20.45
C HIS A 239 -37.61 2.47 -21.90
N VAL A 240 -36.68 3.36 -22.27
CA VAL A 240 -36.54 3.85 -23.65
C VAL A 240 -36.16 2.71 -24.60
N HIS A 241 -35.21 1.86 -24.21
CA HIS A 241 -34.80 0.69 -24.99
C HIS A 241 -35.98 -0.23 -25.29
N ASN A 242 -36.81 -0.54 -24.29
CA ASN A 242 -37.98 -1.40 -24.48
C ASN A 242 -39.00 -0.74 -25.42
N PHE A 243 -39.25 0.56 -25.28
CA PHE A 243 -40.16 1.28 -26.17
C PHE A 243 -39.69 1.24 -27.64
N MET A 244 -38.38 1.42 -27.88
CA MET A 244 -37.82 1.33 -29.23
C MET A 244 -38.00 -0.05 -29.85
N MET A 245 -37.79 -1.11 -29.05
CA MET A 245 -37.98 -2.50 -29.47
C MET A 245 -39.44 -2.83 -29.80
N ASP A 246 -40.40 -2.25 -29.09
CA ASP A 246 -41.84 -2.45 -29.34
C ASP A 246 -42.33 -1.73 -30.60
N THR A 247 -41.63 -0.69 -31.06
CA THR A 247 -41.97 0.07 -32.28
C THR A 247 -41.32 -0.43 -33.57
N GLN A 248 -40.42 -1.42 -33.49
CA GLN A 248 -39.86 -2.13 -34.66
C GLN A 248 -40.73 -3.32 -35.05
#